data_AF-A0AAJ6LEM9-F1
#
_entry.id   AF-A0AAJ6LEM9-F1
#
_cell.length_a   1.000
_cell.length_b   1.000
_cell.length_c   1.000
_cell.angle_alpha   90.00
_cell.angle_beta   90.00
_cell.angle_gamma   90.00
#
_symmetry.space_group_name_H-M   'P 1'
#
loop_
_entity.id
_entity.type
_entity.pdbx_description
1 polymer ?
#
loop_
_entity_poly.entity_id
_entity_poly.type
_entity_poly.pdbx_seq_one_letter_code
_entity_poly.pdbx_strand_id
1 'polypeptide(L)' 'MVEIELDKTEVGFLLNLTGNFILSLSPEEYKELILVPIKYEKEGKYWMQYHGLKCTISYDTAQKLIEIGVPVSEVLPY' A
#
# COMPACT_ATOMS: atom_id res chain seq x y z
N MET A 1 6.38 -16.55 -1.87
CA MET A 1 7.54 -16.18 -2.69
C MET A 1 7.17 -14.87 -3.37
N VAL A 2 7.99 -13.84 -3.24
CA VAL A 2 7.76 -12.56 -3.89
C VAL A 2 8.71 -12.50 -5.08
N GLU A 3 8.16 -12.29 -6.27
CA GLU A 3 8.93 -11.99 -7.46
C GLU A 3 9.23 -10.50 -7.48
N ILE A 4 10.49 -10.14 -7.72
CA ILE A 4 10.95 -8.76 -7.73
C ILE A 4 11.49 -8.46 -9.13
N GLU A 5 10.86 -7.50 -9.81
CA GLU A 5 11.37 -6.93 -11.04
C GLU A 5 11.93 -5.52 -10.77
N LEU A 6 13.10 -5.23 -11.33
CA LEU A 6 13.80 -3.96 -11.17
C LEU A 6 13.76 -3.19 -12.49
N ASP A 7 12.99 -2.10 -12.52
CA ASP A 7 12.91 -1.22 -13.67
C ASP A 7 13.76 0.02 -13.45
N LYS A 8 14.73 0.24 -14.34
CA LYS A 8 15.55 1.45 -14.32
C LYS A 8 14.76 2.63 -14.89
N THR A 9 14.67 3.69 -14.10
CA THR A 9 14.07 4.98 -14.49
C THR A 9 15.14 6.08 -14.54
N GLU A 10 14.76 7.27 -15.02
CA GLU A 10 15.66 8.44 -15.04
C GLU A 10 16.05 8.92 -13.62
N VAL A 11 15.26 8.59 -12.60
CA VAL A 11 15.41 9.05 -11.21
C VAL A 11 15.83 7.96 -10.23
N GLY A 12 15.96 6.70 -10.67
CA GLY A 12 16.31 5.58 -9.81
C GLY A 12 15.79 4.24 -10.31
N PHE A 13 15.57 3.28 -9.40
CA PHE A 13 14.98 1.98 -9.71
C PHE A 13 13.57 1.88 -9.11
N LEU A 14 12.61 1.45 -9.91
CA LEU A 14 11.30 0.99 -9.44
C LEU A 14 11.40 -0.49 -9.11
N LEU A 15 10.90 -0.87 -7.92
CA LEU A 15 10.72 -2.26 -7.54
C LEU A 15 9.26 -2.64 -7.78
N ASN A 16 9.01 -3.53 -8.74
CA ASN A 16 7.71 -4.15 -8.91
C ASN A 16 7.70 -5.46 -8.11
N LEU A 17 6.78 -5.55 -7.15
CA LEU A 17 6.62 -6.72 -6.28
C LEU A 17 5.38 -7.49 -6.71
N THR A 18 5.55 -8.75 -7.13
CA THR A 18 4.45 -9.64 -7.49
C THR A 18 4.41 -10.83 -6.55
N GLY A 19 3.25 -11.06 -5.93
CA GLY A 19 3.00 -12.18 -5.02
C GLY A 19 2.56 -11.75 -3.63
N ASN A 20 2.57 -12.71 -2.69
CA ASN A 20 2.15 -12.47 -1.31
C ASN A 20 3.36 -12.18 -0.43
N PHE A 21 3.29 -11.11 0.36
CA PHE A 21 4.21 -10.82 1.45
C PHE A 21 3.45 -10.68 2.77
N ILE A 22 4.14 -10.91 3.89
CA ILE A 22 3.60 -10.68 5.23
C ILE A 22 4.34 -9.49 5.80
N LEU A 23 3.59 -8.45 6.19
CA LEU A 23 4.12 -7.30 6.92
C LEU A 23 3.73 -7.46 8.38
N SER A 24 4.71 -7.77 9.24
CA SER A 24 4.50 -7.89 10.68
C SER A 24 4.75 -6.55 11.34
N LEU A 25 3.67 -5.84 11.67
CA LEU A 25 3.69 -4.55 12.36
C LEU A 25 3.20 -4.71 13.80
N SER A 26 3.81 -3.96 14.71
CA SER A 26 3.29 -3.73 16.06
C SER A 26 1.98 -2.91 16.03
N PRO A 27 1.19 -2.92 17.13
CA PRO A 27 -0.04 -2.12 17.22
C PRO A 27 0.16 -0.61 16.97
N GLU A 28 1.36 -0.11 17.25
CA GLU A 28 1.75 1.29 17.09
C GLU A 28 2.12 1.57 15.63
N GLU A 29 2.91 0.69 15.00
CA GLU A 29 3.33 0.82 13.59
C GLU A 29 2.15 0.72 12.62
N TYR A 30 1.09 -0.02 12.97
CA TYR A 30 -0.13 -0.08 12.14
C TYR A 30 -0.76 1.31 11.91
N LYS A 31 -0.57 2.26 12.84
CA LYS A 31 -1.13 3.62 12.71
C LYS A 31 -0.34 4.51 11.74
N GLU A 32 0.86 4.08 11.36
CA GLU A 32 1.71 4.78 10.40
C GLU A 32 1.41 4.39 8.95
N LEU A 33 0.63 3.32 8.74
CA LEU A 33 0.07 2.99 7.43
C LEU A 33 -0.87 4.10 6.97
N ILE A 34 -0.84 4.43 5.68
CA ILE A 34 -1.75 5.39 5.07
C ILE A 34 -2.46 4.73 3.91
N LEU A 35 -3.79 4.79 3.94
CA LEU A 35 -4.64 4.29 2.86
C LEU A 35 -5.21 5.44 2.05
N VAL A 36 -5.19 5.35 0.72
CA VAL A 36 -5.75 6.36 -0.18
C VAL A 36 -6.67 5.69 -1.20
N PRO A 37 -7.97 6.03 -1.25
CA PRO A 37 -8.91 5.41 -2.17
C PRO A 37 -8.61 5.81 -3.62
N ILE A 38 -8.62 4.83 -4.53
CA ILE A 38 -8.43 5.05 -5.97
C ILE A 38 -9.79 5.38 -6.60
N LYS A 39 -10.12 6.67 -6.65
CA LYS A 39 -11.47 7.17 -7.05
C LYS A 39 -11.90 6.80 -8.49
N TYR A 40 -10.96 6.42 -9.37
CA TYR A 40 -11.23 6.16 -10.78
C TYR A 40 -11.36 4.68 -11.15
N GLU A 41 -11.13 3.75 -10.21
CA GLU A 41 -11.27 2.32 -10.49
C GLU A 41 -12.66 1.79 -10.11
N LYS A 42 -13.27 1.02 -11.04
CA LYS A 42 -14.56 0.35 -10.83
C LYS A 42 -14.53 -0.70 -9.71
N GLU A 43 -13.36 -1.24 -9.38
CA GLU A 43 -13.19 -2.36 -8.45
C GLU A 43 -12.83 -1.94 -7.01
N GLY A 44 -12.84 -0.63 -6.70
CA GLY A 44 -12.67 -0.15 -5.33
C GLY A 44 -11.30 -0.46 -4.71
N LYS A 45 -10.20 -0.15 -5.38
CA LYS A 45 -8.85 -0.37 -4.82
C LYS A 45 -8.38 0.81 -3.96
N TYR A 46 -7.37 0.54 -3.12
CA TYR A 46 -6.69 1.55 -2.31
C TYR A 46 -5.18 1.50 -2.59
N TRP A 47 -4.54 2.67 -2.58
CA TRP A 47 -3.11 2.73 -2.35
C TRP A 47 -2.84 2.57 -0.85
N MET A 48 -1.84 1.77 -0.53
CA MET A 48 -1.29 1.60 0.81
C MET A 48 0.14 2.13 0.80
N GLN A 49 0.47 2.99 1.77
CA GLN A 49 1.83 3.44 2.01
C GLN A 49 2.25 3.10 3.44
N TYR A 50 3.47 2.60 3.58
CA TYR A 50 4.18 2.47 4.85
C TYR A 50 5.64 2.88 4.65
N HIS A 51 6.05 4.03 5.18
CA HIS A 51 7.35 4.65 4.87
C HIS A 51 7.62 4.70 3.34
N GLY A 52 8.66 4.00 2.87
CA GLY A 52 9.03 3.90 1.46
C GLY A 52 8.28 2.80 0.69
N LEU A 53 7.52 1.93 1.34
CA LEU A 53 6.73 0.90 0.68
C LEU A 53 5.40 1.51 0.22
N LYS A 54 5.16 1.49 -1.10
CA LYS A 54 3.90 1.92 -1.73
C LYS A 54 3.37 0.75 -2.57
N CYS A 55 2.13 0.31 -2.33
CA CYS A 55 1.51 -0.75 -3.12
C CYS A 55 0.00 -0.55 -3.24
N THR A 56 -0.63 -1.23 -4.19
CA THR A 56 -2.10 -1.28 -4.31
C THR A 56 -2.64 -2.48 -3.54
N ILE A 57 -3.75 -2.28 -2.83
CA ILE A 57 -4.47 -3.34 -2.11
C ILE A 57 -5.95 -3.38 -2.53
N SER A 58 -6.59 -4.53 -2.33
CA SER A 58 -8.02 -4.71 -2.62
C SER A 58 -8.92 -3.94 -1.64
N TYR A 59 -10.17 -3.69 -2.06
CA TYR A 59 -11.21 -3.12 -1.20
C TYR A 59 -11.34 -3.85 0.13
N ASP A 60 -11.50 -5.18 0.09
CA ASP A 60 -11.72 -6.01 1.28
C ASP A 60 -10.54 -5.94 2.26
N THR A 61 -9.32 -5.86 1.75
CA THR A 61 -8.12 -5.70 2.59
C THR A 61 -8.11 -4.33 3.23
N ALA A 62 -8.41 -3.28 2.44
CA ALA A 62 -8.49 -1.91 2.96
C ALA A 62 -9.55 -1.77 4.05
N GLN A 63 -10.74 -2.37 3.89
CA GLN A 63 -11.78 -2.31 4.92
C GLN A 63 -11.31 -2.94 6.24
N LYS A 64 -10.67 -4.11 6.20
CA LYS A 64 -10.10 -4.75 7.40
C LYS A 64 -9.06 -3.87 8.09
N LEU A 65 -8.24 -3.17 7.31
CA LEU A 65 -7.25 -2.23 7.85
C LEU A 65 -7.91 -0.99 8.48
N ILE A 66 -8.96 -0.46 7.87
CA ILE A 66 -9.74 0.65 8.42
C ILE A 66 -10.42 0.25 9.74
N GLU A 67 -10.97 -0.96 9.82
CA GLU A 67 -11.62 -1.50 11.03
C GLU A 67 -10.66 -1.58 12.23
N ILE A 68 -9.37 -1.86 11.99
CA ILE A 68 -8.34 -1.88 13.03
C ILE A 68 -7.70 -0.51 13.29
N GLY A 69 -8.21 0.55 12.64
CA GLY A 69 -7.85 1.94 12.94
C GLY A 69 -6.75 2.55 12.06
N VAL A 70 -6.44 1.94 10.91
CA VAL A 70 -5.50 2.55 9.94
C VAL A 70 -6.13 3.82 9.33
N PRO A 71 -5.41 4.96 9.28
CA PRO A 71 -5.94 6.20 8.73
C PRO A 71 -6.14 6.15 7.21
N VAL A 72 -7.21 6.82 6.76
CA VAL A 72 -7.51 7.04 5.35
C VAL A 72 -7.25 8.50 5.01
N SER A 73 -6.46 8.74 3.97
CA SER A 73 -6.15 10.06 3.42
C SER A 73 -6.78 10.22 2.04
N GLU A 74 -7.06 11.46 1.64
CA GLU A 74 -7.51 11.77 0.28
C GLU A 74 -6.35 11.80 -0.72
N VAL A 75 -5.12 11.98 -0.24
CA VAL A 75 -3.90 12.13 -1.04
C VAL A 75 -2.76 11.29 -0.47
N LEU A 76 -1.95 10.71 -1.36
CA LEU A 76 -0.70 10.05 -0.98
C LEU A 76 0.31 11.12 -0.55
N PRO A 77 0.89 11.05 0.66
CA PRO A 77 2.00 11.91 1.02
C PRO A 77 3.22 11.61 0.14
N TYR A 78 3.98 12.67 -0.16
CA TYR A 78 5.18 12.61 -0.99
C TYR A 78 6.24 11.69 -0.38
#